data_AF-A0A6J6J5Y0-F1
#
_entry.id   AF-A0A6J6J5Y0-F1
#
_cell.length_a   1.000
_cell.length_b   1.000
_cell.length_c   1.000
_cell.angle_alpha   90.00
_cell.angle_beta   90.00
_cell.angle_gamma   90.00
#
_symmetry.space_group_name_H-M   'P 1'
#
loop_
_entity.id
_entity.type
_entity.pdbx_description
1 polymer ?
#
loop_
_entity_poly.entity_id
_entity_poly.type
_entity_poly.pdbx_seq_one_letter_code
_entity_poly.pdbx_strand_id
1 'polypeptide(L)' 'MARSDKTRPAELVGLAFVAGLFLGGIVLMVTRDFALSAIAGGGGFVVTIISLAMMVLAMSPQLPKSDNSPHD' A
#
# COMPACT_ATOMS: atom_id res chain seq x y z
N MET A 1 -9.71 -2.10 -27.10
CA MET A 1 -10.31 -1.93 -25.76
C MET A 1 -9.19 -2.17 -24.75
N ALA A 2 -8.30 -1.18 -24.57
CA ALA A 2 -7.06 -1.37 -23.79
C ALA A 2 -6.54 0.01 -23.37
N ARG A 3 -6.67 0.35 -22.07
CA ARG A 3 -5.94 1.46 -21.39
C ARG A 3 -6.30 1.61 -19.91
N SER A 4 -7.33 0.96 -19.39
CA SER A 4 -7.83 1.17 -18.02
C SER A 4 -7.21 0.27 -16.94
N ASP A 5 -6.48 -0.80 -17.27
CA ASP A 5 -5.94 -1.68 -16.22
C ASP A 5 -4.81 -1.04 -15.40
N LYS A 6 -4.20 0.03 -15.91
CA LYS A 6 -3.12 0.75 -15.23
C LYS A 6 -3.60 1.70 -14.13
N THR A 7 -4.88 2.08 -14.10
CA THR A 7 -5.42 2.99 -13.06
C THR A 7 -5.90 2.26 -11.81
N ARG A 8 -6.24 0.96 -11.90
CA ARG A 8 -6.62 0.14 -10.73
C ARG A 8 -5.61 0.22 -9.57
N PRO A 9 -4.28 0.14 -9.77
CA PRO A 9 -3.33 0.30 -8.67
C PRO A 9 -3.32 1.72 -8.09
N ALA A 10 -3.55 2.76 -8.89
CA ALA A 10 -3.61 4.14 -8.39
C ALA A 10 -4.84 4.38 -7.51
N GLU A 11 -5.97 3.76 -7.86
CA GLU A 11 -7.22 3.83 -7.10
C GLU A 11 -7.08 3.16 -5.72
N LEU A 12 -6.38 2.02 -5.65
CA LEU A 12 -6.05 1.34 -4.40
C LEU A 12 -5.15 2.18 -3.49
N VAL A 13 -4.16 2.87 -4.06
CA VAL A 13 -3.29 3.80 -3.32
C VAL A 13 -4.09 5.01 -2.81
N GLY A 14 -5.01 5.53 -3.63
CA GLY A 14 -5.92 6.60 -3.22
C GLY A 14 -6.82 6.21 -2.04
N LEU A 15 -7.40 5.00 -2.06
CA LEU A 15 -8.19 4.48 -0.93
C LEU A 15 -7.35 4.25 0.32
N ALA A 16 -6.13 3.72 0.18
CA ALA A 16 -5.20 3.57 1.30
C ALA A 16 -4.85 4.93 1.93
N PHE A 17 -4.73 5.99 1.12
CA PHE A 17 -4.48 7.35 1.60
C PHE A 17 -5.63 7.89 2.45
N VAL A 18 -6.86 7.69 2.01
CA VAL A 18 -8.06 8.07 2.78
C VAL A 18 -8.12 7.31 4.10
N ALA A 19 -7.82 6.00 4.10
CA ALA A 19 -7.77 5.21 5.33
C ALA A 19 -6.69 5.70 6.31
N GLY A 20 -5.50 6.04 5.81
CA GLY A 20 -4.43 6.62 6.61
C GLY A 20 -4.78 7.98 7.21
N LEU A 21 -5.40 8.86 6.42
CA LEU A 21 -5.91 10.15 6.88
C LEU A 21 -7.02 9.99 7.93
N PHE A 22 -7.90 9.01 7.76
CA PHE A 22 -8.96 8.72 8.71
C PHE A 22 -8.39 8.26 10.06
N LEU A 23 -7.43 7.33 10.04
CA LEU A 23 -6.73 6.90 11.25
C LEU A 23 -6.01 8.06 11.94
N GLY A 24 -5.26 8.86 11.17
CA GLY A 24 -4.58 10.06 11.69
C GLY A 24 -5.59 11.05 12.30
N GLY A 25 -6.71 11.29 11.62
CA GLY A 25 -7.79 12.16 12.11
C GLY A 25 -8.41 11.68 13.42
N ILE A 26 -8.63 10.36 13.58
CA ILE A 26 -9.07 9.77 14.85
C ILE A 26 -8.03 10.03 15.94
N VAL A 27 -6.76 9.78 15.66
CA VAL A 27 -5.68 10.00 16.65
C VAL A 27 -5.62 11.47 17.05
N LEU A 28 -5.69 12.41 16.10
CA LEU A 28 -5.74 13.84 16.39
C LEU A 28 -6.92 14.21 17.27
N MET A 29 -8.09 13.63 17.00
CA MET A 29 -9.32 13.92 17.75
C MET A 29 -9.24 13.42 19.19
N VAL A 30 -8.57 12.27 19.41
CA VAL A 30 -8.42 11.63 20.72
C VAL A 30 -7.30 12.27 21.55
N THR A 31 -6.13 12.53 20.94
CA THR A 31 -4.95 13.02 21.68
C THR A 31 -4.80 14.53 21.67
N ARG A 32 -5.39 15.23 20.69
CA ARG A 32 -5.13 16.65 20.38
C ARG A 32 -3.65 16.99 20.20
N ASP A 33 -2.82 15.97 19.91
CA ASP A 33 -1.39 16.10 19.70
C ASP A 33 -1.08 15.87 18.22
N PHE A 34 -0.61 16.94 17.56
CA PHE A 34 -0.30 16.92 16.13
C PHE A 34 0.88 16.02 15.78
N ALA A 35 1.88 15.88 16.66
CA ALA A 35 3.04 15.05 16.41
C ALA A 35 2.65 13.56 16.43
N LEU A 36 1.90 13.15 17.46
CA LEU A 36 1.41 11.77 17.55
C LEU A 36 0.44 11.42 16.42
N SER A 37 -0.45 12.35 16.06
CA SER A 37 -1.36 12.18 14.93
C SER A 37 -0.63 12.00 13.60
N ALA A 38 0.40 12.81 13.33
CA ALA A 38 1.13 12.75 12.06
C ALA A 38 1.90 11.44 11.94
N ILE A 39 2.53 10.99 13.03
CA ILE A 39 3.26 9.71 13.06
C ILE A 39 2.29 8.53 12.93
N ALA A 40 1.16 8.55 13.63
CA ALA A 40 0.18 7.46 13.56
C ALA A 40 -0.54 7.40 12.21
N GLY A 41 -0.96 8.55 11.67
CA GLY A 41 -1.58 8.62 10.34
C GLY A 41 -0.61 8.25 9.22
N GLY A 42 0.60 8.79 9.25
CA GLY A 42 1.66 8.47 8.29
C GLY A 42 2.10 7.01 8.39
N GLY A 43 2.34 6.51 9.60
CA GLY A 43 2.69 5.11 9.84
C GLY A 43 1.58 4.15 9.41
N GLY A 44 0.33 4.44 9.78
CA GLY A 44 -0.83 3.64 9.36
C GLY A 44 -1.04 3.62 7.85
N PHE A 45 -0.81 4.74 7.16
CA PHE A 45 -0.84 4.81 5.69
C PHE A 45 0.19 3.86 5.06
N VAL A 46 1.45 3.91 5.53
CA VAL A 46 2.52 3.04 5.05
C VAL A 46 2.18 1.57 5.28
N VAL A 47 1.73 1.21 6.49
CA VAL A 47 1.30 -0.16 6.82
C VAL A 47 0.18 -0.63 5.90
N THR A 48 -0.78 0.24 5.60
CA THR A 48 -1.91 -0.08 4.72
C THR A 48 -1.45 -0.35 3.29
N ILE A 49 -0.60 0.51 2.71
CA ILE A 49 -0.04 0.28 1.36
C ILE A 49 0.77 -1.01 1.32
N ILE A 50 1.62 -1.26 2.31
CA ILE A 50 2.39 -2.50 2.38
C ILE A 50 1.46 -3.71 2.47
N SER A 51 0.41 -3.65 3.29
CA SER A 51 -0.56 -4.73 3.43
C SER A 51 -1.26 -5.03 2.10
N LEU A 52 -1.70 -3.99 1.37
CA LEU A 52 -2.25 -4.14 0.02
C LEU A 52 -1.23 -4.72 -0.96
N ALA A 53 0.01 -4.23 -0.94
CA ALA A 53 1.07 -4.73 -1.82
C ALA A 53 1.39 -6.21 -1.54
N MET A 54 1.45 -6.59 -0.27
CA MET A 54 1.66 -7.97 0.16
C MET A 54 0.48 -8.86 -0.21
N MET A 55 -0.75 -8.36 -0.11
CA MET A 55 -1.95 -9.06 -0.57
C MET A 55 -1.90 -9.33 -2.08
N VAL A 56 -1.46 -8.34 -2.88
CA VAL A 56 -1.24 -8.52 -4.32
C VAL A 56 -0.14 -9.53 -4.62
N LEU A 57 1.00 -9.46 -3.91
CA LEU A 57 2.10 -10.42 -4.08
C LEU A 57 1.68 -11.84 -3.70
N ALA A 58 0.91 -11.99 -2.62
CA ALA A 58 0.37 -13.28 -2.18
C ALA A 58 -0.59 -13.90 -3.20
N MET A 59 -1.32 -13.07 -3.95
CA MET A 59 -2.23 -13.51 -5.02
C MET A 59 -1.52 -13.71 -6.37
N SER A 60 -0.32 -13.13 -6.55
CA SER A 60 0.39 -13.16 -7.83
C SER A 60 1.14 -14.50 -8.01
N PRO A 61 0.86 -15.27 -9.08
CA PRO A 61 1.66 -16.45 -9.39
C PRO A 61 3.09 -16.02 -9.74
N GLN A 62 4.07 -16.60 -9.05
CA GLN A 62 5.48 -16.29 -9.30
C GLN A 62 5.87 -16.88 -10.66
N LEU A 63 6.27 -16.02 -11.61
CA LEU A 63 6.70 -16.49 -12.93
C LEU A 63 7.89 -17.45 -12.77
N PRO A 64 7.90 -18.60 -13.47
CA PRO A 64 8.99 -19.57 -13.37
C PRO A 64 10.31 -18.89 -13.70
N LYS A 65 11.29 -19.01 -12.80
CA LYS A 65 12.67 -18.60 -13.03
C LYS A 65 13.19 -19.40 -14.23
N SER A 66 13.41 -18.76 -15.37
CA SER A 66 14.13 -19.38 -16.48
C SER A 66 15.59 -19.51 -16.07
N ASP A 67 15.95 -20.68 -15.56
CA ASP A 67 17.33 -21.10 -15.41
C ASP A 67 17.89 -21.42 -16.80
N ASN A 68 18.43 -20.39 -17.46
CA ASN A 68 19.32 -20.56 -18.60
C ASN A 68 20.71 -20.08 -18.18
N SER A 69 21.32 -20.80 -17.23
CA SER A 69 22.73 -20.67 -16.89
C SER A 69 23.57 -21.47 -17.89
N PRO A 70 24.39 -20.85 -18.77
CA PRO A 70 25.47 -21.54 -19.44
C PRO A 70 26.59 -21.69 -18.40
N HIS A 71 26.71 -22.89 -17.83
CA HIS A 71 27.95 -23.31 -17.19
C HIS A 71 28.87 -23.87 -18.28
N ASP A 72 29.71 -23.00 -18.82
CA ASP A 72 30.97 -23.32 -19.49
C ASP A 72 32.14 -22.84 -18.63
#